data_AF-A0A358Q3T5-F1
#
_entry.id   AF-A0A358Q3T5-F1
#
_cell.length_a   1.000
_cell.length_b   1.000
_cell.length_c   1.000
_cell.angle_alpha   90.00
_cell.angle_beta   90.00
_cell.angle_gamma   90.00
#
_symmetry.space_group_name_H-M   'P 1'
#
loop_
_entity.id
_entity.type
_entity.pdbx_description
1 polymer ?
#
loop_
_entity_poly.entity_id
_entity_poly.type
_entity_poly.pdbx_seq_one_letter_code
_entity_poly.pdbx_strand_id
1 'polypeptide(L)'
;MGAYKKEVWFTIIMSLLFLFSGHLGLFFSFFPVDGYFLGFPIMYIIPILSGWFGVLILVIVAGKIGNHIDNEIEKENQENAKIGGRGVV
;
A
#
# COMPACT_ATOMS: atom_id res chain seq x y z
N MET A 1 -17.61 8.64 3.00
CA MET A 1 -17.00 8.05 4.21
C MET A 1 -16.18 9.15 4.87
N GLY A 2 -16.27 9.33 6.19
CA GLY A 2 -15.41 10.29 6.90
C GLY A 2 -13.93 9.94 6.72
N ALA A 3 -13.04 10.92 6.79
CA ALA A 3 -11.63 10.75 6.45
C ALA A 3 -10.96 9.64 7.28
N TYR A 4 -11.29 9.54 8.57
CA TYR A 4 -10.85 8.43 9.44
C TYR A 4 -11.26 7.03 8.97
N LYS A 5 -12.46 6.89 8.39
CA LYS A 5 -12.90 5.59 7.87
C LYS A 5 -12.09 5.20 6.62
N LYS A 6 -11.63 6.18 5.83
CA LYS A 6 -10.77 5.93 4.67
C LYS A 6 -9.38 5.47 5.11
N GLU A 7 -8.82 6.05 6.16
CA GLU A 7 -7.54 5.64 6.74
C GLU A 7 -7.55 4.17 7.15
N VAL A 8 -8.55 3.73 7.93
CA VAL A 8 -8.65 2.34 8.38
C VAL A 8 -8.71 1.35 7.21
N TRP A 9 -9.53 1.66 6.19
CA TRP A 9 -9.61 0.82 4.99
C TRP A 9 -8.31 0.80 4.19
N PHE A 10 -7.64 1.94 4.07
CA PHE A 10 -6.34 2.03 3.44
C PHE A 10 -5.30 1.17 4.17
N THR A 11 -5.25 1.24 5.50
CA THR A 11 -4.34 0.41 6.30
C THR A 11 -4.59 -1.07 6.09
N ILE A 12 -5.86 -1.52 6.15
CA ILE A 12 -6.21 -2.94 5.94
C ILE A 12 -5.76 -3.41 4.56
N ILE A 13 -6.07 -2.63 3.51
CA ILE A 13 -5.71 -2.97 2.13
C ILE A 13 -4.19 -3.01 1.97
N MET A 14 -3.47 -2.03 2.49
CA MET A 14 -2.00 -1.99 2.40
C MET A 14 -1.35 -3.14 3.15
N SER A 15 -1.83 -3.48 4.36
CA SER A 15 -1.34 -4.63 5.11
C SER A 15 -1.52 -5.93 4.35
N LEU A 16 -2.68 -6.13 3.71
CA LEU A 16 -2.92 -7.29 2.86
C LEU A 16 -1.98 -7.30 1.65
N LEU A 17 -1.80 -6.18 0.96
CA LEU A 17 -0.90 -6.08 -0.19
C LEU A 17 0.56 -6.38 0.18
N PHE A 18 1.04 -5.89 1.32
CA PHE A 18 2.38 -6.21 1.82
C PHE A 18 2.51 -7.69 2.19
N LEU A 19 1.48 -8.28 2.83
CA LEU A 19 1.46 -9.70 3.12
C LEU A 19 1.58 -10.53 1.83
N PHE A 20 0.78 -10.21 0.81
CA PHE A 20 0.86 -10.89 -0.48
C PHE A 20 2.22 -10.68 -1.16
N SER A 21 2.76 -9.46 -1.12
CA SER A 21 4.06 -9.14 -1.71
C SER A 21 5.20 -9.96 -1.08
N GLY A 22 5.17 -10.16 0.24
CA GLY A 22 6.14 -11.01 0.95
C GLY A 22 6.03 -12.50 0.64
N HIS A 23 4.86 -12.97 0.17
CA HIS A 23 4.62 -14.38 -0.15
C HIS A 23 4.61 -14.68 -1.66
N LEU A 24 5.03 -13.73 -2.51
CA LEU A 24 5.10 -13.94 -3.97
C LEU A 24 6.00 -15.12 -4.36
N GLY A 25 7.03 -15.43 -3.58
CA GLY A 25 7.85 -16.63 -3.80
C GLY A 25 7.05 -17.93 -3.80
N LEU A 26 6.06 -18.05 -2.89
CA LEU A 26 5.17 -19.21 -2.87
C LEU A 26 4.26 -19.23 -4.10
N PHE A 27 3.75 -18.07 -4.51
CA PHE A 27 2.91 -17.98 -5.70
C PHE A 27 3.60 -18.50 -6.97
N PHE A 28 4.86 -18.12 -7.17
CA PHE A 28 5.65 -18.59 -8.32
C PHE A 28 6.08 -20.06 -8.21
N SER A 29 6.12 -20.63 -7.00
CA SER A 29 6.42 -22.07 -6.84
C SER A 29 5.32 -22.97 -7.40
N PHE A 30 4.08 -22.49 -7.51
CA PHE A 30 2.98 -23.22 -8.16
C PHE A 30 3.13 -23.28 -9.69
N PHE A 31 3.95 -22.42 -10.29
CA PHE A 31 4.18 -22.35 -11.73
C PHE A 31 5.69 -22.45 -12.01
N PRO A 32 6.29 -23.65 -11.84
CA PRO A 32 7.71 -23.82 -12.10
C PRO A 32 8.00 -23.57 -13.58
N VAL A 33 8.91 -22.62 -13.83
CA VAL A 33 9.41 -22.31 -15.17
C VAL A 33 10.84 -22.81 -15.27
N ASP A 34 11.07 -23.76 -16.18
CA ASP A 34 12.40 -24.27 -16.46
C ASP A 34 13.18 -23.29 -17.33
N GLY A 35 14.36 -22.89 -16.85
CA GLY A 35 15.27 -22.02 -17.58
C GLY A 35 16.19 -21.22 -16.66
N TYR A 36 17.18 -20.57 -17.29
CA TYR A 36 18.16 -19.75 -16.61
C TYR A 36 18.08 -18.31 -17.13
N PHE A 37 18.15 -17.35 -16.23
CA PHE A 37 18.27 -15.93 -16.52
C PHE A 37 19.48 -15.38 -15.79
N LEU A 38 20.43 -14.78 -16.54
CA LEU A 38 21.71 -14.30 -16.01
C LEU A 38 22.52 -15.37 -15.23
N GLY A 39 22.38 -16.65 -15.62
CA GLY A 39 23.05 -17.77 -14.94
C GLY A 39 22.35 -18.29 -13.69
N PHE A 40 21.20 -17.71 -13.31
CA PHE A 40 20.38 -18.16 -12.17
C PHE A 40 19.10 -18.83 -12.65
N PRO A 41 18.58 -19.86 -11.95
CA PRO A 41 17.29 -20.45 -12.28
C PRO A 41 16.17 -19.40 -12.22
N ILE A 42 15.37 -19.33 -13.30
CA ILE A 42 14.30 -18.33 -13.48
C ILE A 42 13.30 -18.36 -12.32
N MET A 43 13.00 -19.56 -11.83
CA MET A 43 12.08 -19.81 -10.72
C MET A 43 12.46 -19.11 -9.40
N TYR A 44 13.70 -18.64 -9.25
CA TYR A 44 14.14 -17.89 -8.06
C TYR A 44 14.33 -16.40 -8.34
N ILE A 45 14.96 -16.06 -9.46
CA ILE A 45 15.32 -14.66 -9.74
C ILE A 45 14.08 -13.79 -10.05
N ILE A 46 13.10 -14.34 -10.77
CA ILE A 46 11.87 -13.59 -11.09
C ILE A 46 11.08 -13.25 -9.82
N PRO A 47 10.78 -14.19 -8.90
CA PRO A 47 10.11 -13.85 -7.65
C PRO A 47 10.85 -12.83 -6.80
N ILE A 48 12.19 -12.91 -6.73
CA ILE A 48 13.01 -11.96 -5.99
C ILE A 48 12.86 -10.55 -6.56
N LEU A 49 13.00 -10.41 -7.88
CA LEU A 49 12.85 -9.11 -8.55
C LEU A 49 11.40 -8.58 -8.44
N SER A 50 10.41 -9.45 -8.65
CA SER A 50 9.00 -9.08 -8.49
C SER A 50 8.67 -8.65 -7.06
N GLY A 51 9.21 -9.33 -6.04
CA GLY A 51 9.06 -8.93 -4.64
C GLY A 51 9.72 -7.58 -4.36
N TRP A 52 10.97 -7.39 -4.81
CA TRP A 52 11.71 -6.16 -4.57
C TRP A 52 11.06 -4.94 -5.23
N PHE A 53 10.78 -5.01 -6.53
CA PHE A 53 10.12 -3.93 -7.26
C PHE A 53 8.64 -3.78 -6.85
N GLY A 54 7.97 -4.88 -6.51
CA GLY A 54 6.60 -4.86 -6.00
C GLY A 54 6.49 -4.07 -4.70
N VAL A 55 7.35 -4.35 -3.72
CA VAL A 55 7.42 -3.58 -2.47
C VAL A 55 7.75 -2.12 -2.73
N LEU A 56 8.72 -1.84 -3.62
CA LEU A 56 9.08 -0.46 -3.97
C LEU A 56 7.88 0.33 -4.50
N ILE A 57 7.16 -0.23 -5.47
CA ILE A 57 5.96 0.40 -6.05
C ILE A 57 4.87 0.56 -4.98
N LEU A 58 4.64 -0.46 -4.16
CA LEU A 58 3.66 -0.41 -3.08
C LEU A 58 3.94 0.72 -2.09
N VAL A 59 5.20 0.92 -1.70
CA VAL A 59 5.59 2.00 -0.78
C VAL A 59 5.38 3.37 -1.41
N ILE A 60 5.70 3.55 -2.70
CA ILE A 60 5.46 4.82 -3.42
C ILE A 60 3.95 5.14 -3.46
N VAL A 61 3.13 4.15 -3.81
CA VAL A 61 1.67 4.31 -3.86
C VAL A 61 1.12 4.60 -2.46
N ALA A 62 1.61 3.89 -1.43
CA ALA A 62 1.19 4.08 -0.05
C ALA A 62 1.49 5.50 0.43
N GLY A 63 2.69 6.02 0.17
CA GLY A 63 3.05 7.38 0.55
C GLY A 63 2.16 8.43 -0.13
N LYS A 64 1.86 8.24 -1.41
CA LYS A 64 1.01 9.19 -2.15
C LYS A 64 -0.44 9.18 -1.64
N ILE A 65 -1.01 8.00 -1.38
CA ILE A 65 -2.39 7.87 -0.89
C ILE A 65 -2.48 8.30 0.58
N GLY A 66 -1.51 7.93 1.42
CA GLY A 66 -1.44 8.34 2.82
C GLY A 66 -1.45 9.86 2.96
N ASN A 67 -0.55 10.55 2.24
CA ASN A 67 -0.51 12.01 2.22
C ASN A 67 -1.83 12.65 1.76
N HIS A 68 -2.56 11.98 0.86
CA HIS A 68 -3.87 12.47 0.42
C HIS A 68 -4.93 12.32 1.52
N ILE A 69 -4.96 11.18 2.23
CA ILE A 69 -5.88 10.93 3.34
C ILE A 69 -5.59 11.90 4.50
N ASP A 70 -4.33 12.12 4.85
CA ASP A 70 -3.93 13.07 5.90
C ASP A 70 -4.44 14.50 5.61
N ASN A 71 -4.31 14.95 4.35
CA ASN A 71 -4.83 16.25 3.93
C ASN A 71 -6.37 16.35 4.02
N GLU A 72 -7.08 15.25 3.75
CA GLU A 72 -8.54 15.21 3.91
C GLU A 72 -8.95 15.28 5.38
N ILE A 73 -8.23 14.59 6.27
CA ILE A 73 -8.46 14.62 7.73
C ILE A 73 -8.23 16.04 8.26
N GLU A 74 -7.11 16.66 7.91
CA GLU A 74 -6.77 18.04 8.29
C GLU A 74 -7.88 19.02 7.88
N LYS A 75 -8.39 18.89 6.65
CA LYS A 75 -9.46 19.74 6.13
C LYS A 75 -10.79 19.53 6.88
N GLU A 76 -11.19 18.28 7.11
CA GLU A 76 -12.41 17.95 7.87
C GLU A 76 -12.33 18.49 9.31
N ASN A 77 -11.16 18.37 9.95
CA ASN A 77 -10.91 18.92 11.29
C ASN A 77 -11.00 20.45 11.33
N GLN A 78 -10.43 21.15 10.34
CA GLN A 78 -10.51 22.62 10.24
C GLN A 78 -11.95 23.09 9.98
N GLU A 79 -12.73 22.38 9.16
CA GLU A 79 -14.15 22.69 8.93
C GLU A 79 -14.98 22.49 10.21
N ASN A 80 -14.77 21.37 10.91
CA ASN A 80 -15.44 21.09 12.19
C ASN A 80 -15.10 22.12 13.27
N ALA A 81 -13.83 22.57 13.36
CA ALA A 81 -13.41 23.61 14.30
C ALA A 81 -14.07 24.98 14.00
N LYS A 82 -14.22 25.35 12.72
CA LYS A 82 -14.91 26.58 12.32
C LYS A 82 -16.40 26.56 12.64
N ILE A 83 -17.05 25.40 12.56
CA ILE A 83 -18.46 25.22 12.92
C ILE A 83 -18.62 25.31 14.45
N GLY A 84 -17.75 24.66 15.22
CA GLY A 84 -17.76 24.72 16.69
C GLY A 84 -17.51 26.13 17.24
N GLY A 85 -16.69 26.93 16.57
CA GLY A 85 -16.43 28.33 16.94
C GLY A 85 -17.56 29.33 16.60
N ARG A 86 -18.50 28.97 15.73
CA ARG A 86 -19.65 29.82 15.36
C ARG A 86 -20.84 29.75 16.32
N GLY A 87 -20.81 28.83 17.29
CA GLY A 87 -21.87 28.67 18.30
C GLY A 87 -21.64 29.43 19.61
N VAL A 88 -20.60 30.25 19.70
CA VAL A 88 -20.21 31.00 20.92
C VAL A 88 -20.31 32.52 20.70
N VAL A 89 -21.07 32.98 19.70
CA VAL A 89 -21.36 34.41 19.48
C VAL A 89 -22.86 34.64 19.48
#